data_AF-A0A2Z2NQN8-F1
#
_entry.id   AF-A0A2Z2NQN8-F1
#
_cell.length_a   1.000
_cell.length_b   1.000
_cell.length_c   1.000
_cell.angle_alpha   90.00
_cell.angle_beta   90.00
_cell.angle_gamma   90.00
#
_symmetry.space_group_name_H-M   'P 1'
#
loop_
_entity.id
_entity.type
_entity.pdbx_description
1 polymer ?
#
loop_
_entity_poly.entity_id
_entity_poly.type
_entity_poly.pdbx_seq_one_letter_code
_entity_poly.pdbx_strand_id
1 'polypeptide(L)'
;MKYINLVICILMLLFIGVQYNDPDGPMWMAIYAVPALWAGLAFFNNRSFQVLLGKRLMLVSLVAAVAGMAYFWPTTSHWWASEVWWETETAREGMGMMVATVALLITWVVGRQQ
;
A
#
# COMPACT_ATOMS: atom_id res chain seq x y z
N MET A 1 -12.33 1.82 -15.81
CA MET A 1 -11.37 2.23 -14.75
C MET A 1 -11.27 1.23 -13.60
N LYS A 2 -12.34 0.51 -13.21
CA LYS A 2 -12.31 -0.44 -12.08
C LYS A 2 -11.18 -1.48 -12.08
N TYR A 3 -10.74 -1.91 -13.26
CA TYR A 3 -9.63 -2.88 -13.41
C TYR A 3 -8.29 -2.37 -12.86
N ILE A 4 -8.09 -1.06 -12.71
CA ILE A 4 -6.90 -0.51 -12.04
C ILE A 4 -6.86 -1.02 -10.59
N ASN A 5 -7.99 -1.06 -9.89
CA ASN A 5 -8.05 -1.58 -8.52
C ASN A 5 -7.83 -3.09 -8.48
N LEU A 6 -8.22 -3.83 -9.52
CA LEU A 6 -7.88 -5.26 -9.62
C LEU A 6 -6.36 -5.45 -9.77
N VAL A 7 -5.72 -4.65 -10.64
CA VAL A 7 -4.26 -4.69 -10.83
C VAL A 7 -3.54 -4.34 -9.53
N ILE A 8 -3.96 -3.28 -8.83
CA ILE A 8 -3.39 -2.90 -7.52
C ILE A 8 -3.56 -4.03 -6.52
N CYS A 9 -4.75 -4.62 -6.43
CA CYS A 9 -5.01 -5.75 -5.53
C CYS A 9 -4.02 -6.89 -5.78
N ILE A 10 -3.88 -7.32 -7.03
CA ILE A 10 -2.95 -8.40 -7.41
C ILE A 10 -1.50 -8.01 -7.09
N LEU A 11 -1.06 -6.79 -7.43
CA LEU A 11 0.29 -6.33 -7.15
C LEU A 11 0.60 -6.33 -5.65
N MET A 12 -0.32 -5.88 -4.81
CA MET A 12 -0.12 -5.89 -3.36
C MET A 12 -0.09 -7.32 -2.80
N LEU A 13 -0.90 -8.23 -3.33
CA LEU A 13 -0.83 -9.66 -2.97
C LEU A 13 0.51 -10.29 -3.38
N LEU A 14 1.07 -9.89 -4.52
CA LEU A 14 2.41 -10.33 -4.93
C LEU A 14 3.49 -9.80 -3.96
N PHE A 15 3.40 -8.55 -3.52
CA PHE A 15 4.31 -8.01 -2.50
C PHE A 15 4.20 -8.73 -1.17
N ILE A 16 2.99 -9.08 -0.71
CA ILE A 16 2.81 -9.97 0.45
C ILE A 16 3.56 -11.30 0.25
N GLY A 17 3.45 -11.90 -0.94
CA GLY A 17 4.14 -13.15 -1.26
C GLY A 17 5.67 -13.05 -1.22
N VAL A 18 6.25 -11.92 -1.60
CA VAL A 18 7.71 -11.72 -1.54
C VAL A 18 8.22 -11.66 -0.10
N GLN A 19 7.42 -11.13 0.83
CA GLN A 19 7.79 -10.96 2.24
C GLN A 19 7.96 -12.27 3.01
N TYR A 20 7.61 -13.44 2.46
CA TYR A 20 7.83 -14.72 3.14
C TYR A 20 9.32 -15.03 3.41
N ASN A 21 10.22 -14.36 2.70
CA ASN A 21 11.66 -14.55 2.85
C ASN A 21 12.29 -13.57 3.87
N ASP A 22 11.54 -12.63 4.41
CA ASP A 22 12.06 -11.55 5.26
C ASP A 22 11.74 -11.82 6.76
N PRO A 23 12.68 -11.52 7.68
CA PRO A 23 12.51 -11.80 9.12
C PRO A 23 11.39 -10.96 9.76
N ASP A 24 11.17 -9.75 9.28
CA ASP A 24 10.09 -8.83 9.64
C ASP A 24 8.89 -8.90 8.67
N GLY A 25 8.92 -9.87 7.76
CA GLY A 25 7.92 -10.11 6.72
C GLY A 25 6.46 -10.07 7.20
N PRO A 26 6.08 -10.68 8.34
CA PRO A 26 4.69 -10.63 8.82
C PRO A 26 4.14 -9.21 9.01
N MET A 27 4.97 -8.25 9.44
CA MET A 27 4.57 -6.84 9.58
C MET A 27 4.28 -6.23 8.20
N TRP A 28 5.19 -6.42 7.25
CA TRP A 28 5.04 -5.91 5.88
C TRP A 28 3.89 -6.56 5.12
N MET A 29 3.66 -7.86 5.32
CA MET A 29 2.46 -8.55 4.82
C MET A 29 1.19 -7.89 5.30
N ALA A 30 1.11 -7.55 6.60
CA ALA A 30 -0.04 -6.85 7.15
C ALA A 30 -0.21 -5.45 6.57
N ILE A 31 0.89 -4.71 6.39
CA ILE A 31 0.88 -3.37 5.77
C ILE A 31 0.36 -3.46 4.33
N TYR A 32 0.87 -4.39 3.51
CA TYR A 32 0.44 -4.56 2.12
C TYR A 32 -0.96 -5.16 1.98
N ALA A 33 -1.45 -5.89 2.98
CA ALA A 33 -2.83 -6.37 2.99
C ALA A 33 -3.85 -5.21 3.01
N VAL A 34 -3.53 -4.07 3.62
CA VAL A 34 -4.43 -2.91 3.69
C VAL A 34 -4.79 -2.37 2.30
N PRO A 35 -3.85 -1.94 1.44
CA PRO A 35 -4.17 -1.54 0.07
C PRO A 35 -4.75 -2.69 -0.77
N ALA A 36 -4.31 -3.94 -0.57
CA ALA A 36 -4.89 -5.09 -1.27
C ALA A 36 -6.39 -5.23 -1.00
N LEU A 37 -6.79 -5.17 0.27
CA LEU A 37 -8.19 -5.29 0.70
C LEU A 37 -9.03 -4.13 0.18
N TRP A 38 -8.53 -2.90 0.27
CA TRP A 38 -9.27 -1.73 -0.25
C TRP A 38 -9.43 -1.78 -1.76
N ALA A 39 -8.38 -2.16 -2.50
CA ALA A 39 -8.43 -2.28 -3.94
C ALA A 39 -9.37 -3.42 -4.38
N GLY A 40 -9.32 -4.57 -3.70
CA GLY A 40 -10.24 -5.68 -3.88
C GLY A 40 -11.69 -5.27 -3.58
N LEU A 41 -11.95 -4.59 -2.45
CA LEU A 41 -13.28 -4.11 -2.10
C LEU A 41 -13.82 -3.13 -3.14
N ALA A 42 -13.00 -2.17 -3.58
CA ALA A 42 -13.40 -1.21 -4.60
C ALA A 42 -13.69 -1.88 -5.96
N PHE A 43 -13.06 -3.01 -6.29
CA PHE A 43 -13.33 -3.76 -7.52
C PHE A 43 -14.57 -4.68 -7.42
N PHE A 44 -14.64 -5.52 -6.38
CA PHE A 44 -15.66 -6.56 -6.24
C PHE A 44 -16.96 -6.07 -5.58
N ASN A 45 -16.88 -5.07 -4.70
CA ASN A 45 -18.02 -4.56 -3.95
C ASN A 45 -17.91 -3.04 -3.73
N ASN A 46 -17.94 -2.28 -4.83
CA ASN A 46 -17.88 -0.82 -4.80
C ASN A 46 -19.01 -0.23 -3.92
N ARG A 47 -20.17 -0.89 -3.80
CA ARG A 47 -21.25 -0.41 -2.92
C ARG A 47 -20.79 -0.30 -1.47
N SER A 48 -20.13 -1.32 -0.92
CA SER A 48 -19.57 -1.30 0.43
C SER A 48 -18.39 -0.33 0.56
N PHE A 49 -17.62 -0.11 -0.50
CA PHE A 49 -16.58 0.93 -0.53
C PHE A 49 -17.16 2.35 -0.42
N GLN A 50 -18.32 2.60 -1.06
CA GLN A 50 -18.93 3.92 -1.16
C GLN A 50 -19.75 4.36 0.07
N VAL A 51 -20.11 3.43 0.98
CA VAL A 51 -20.84 3.81 2.21
C VAL A 51 -19.96 4.68 3.10
N LEU A 52 -20.60 5.50 3.96
CA LEU A 52 -19.89 6.46 4.82
C LEU A 52 -18.82 5.79 5.69
N LEU A 53 -19.12 4.61 6.25
CA LEU A 53 -18.16 3.85 7.03
C LEU A 53 -16.95 3.39 6.19
N GLY A 54 -17.19 2.86 4.98
CA GLY A 54 -16.12 2.47 4.05
C GLY A 54 -15.21 3.63 3.71
N LYS A 55 -15.77 4.80 3.39
CA LYS A 55 -15.01 6.02 3.11
C LYS A 55 -14.17 6.48 4.31
N ARG A 56 -14.74 6.45 5.51
CA ARG A 56 -14.02 6.85 6.74
C ARG A 56 -12.86 5.90 7.04
N LEU A 57 -13.10 4.59 6.98
CA LEU A 57 -12.05 3.59 7.23
C LEU A 57 -10.94 3.69 6.17
N MET A 58 -11.28 3.91 4.89
CA MET A 58 -10.30 4.13 3.83
C MET A 58 -9.44 5.38 4.10
N LEU A 59 -10.06 6.48 4.53
CA LEU A 59 -9.33 7.70 4.91
C LEU A 59 -8.43 7.47 6.13
N VAL A 60 -8.88 6.72 7.14
CA VAL A 60 -8.04 6.33 8.28
C VAL A 60 -6.84 5.51 7.82
N SER A 61 -7.05 4.51 6.95
CA SER A 61 -5.94 3.73 6.35
C SER A 61 -4.97 4.62 5.59
N LEU A 62 -5.47 5.59 4.81
CA LEU A 62 -4.62 6.51 4.06
C LEU A 62 -3.81 7.43 4.98
N VAL A 63 -4.43 8.00 6.02
CA VAL A 63 -3.74 8.82 7.02
C VAL A 63 -2.68 8.00 7.76
N ALA A 64 -3.00 6.77 8.15
CA ALA A 64 -2.05 5.86 8.79
C ALA A 64 -0.88 5.51 7.85
N ALA A 65 -1.15 5.30 6.56
CA ALA A 65 -0.09 5.03 5.57
C ALA A 65 0.82 6.25 5.36
N VAL A 66 0.27 7.47 5.29
CA VAL A 66 1.05 8.71 5.21
C VAL A 66 1.89 8.91 6.47
N ALA A 67 1.33 8.66 7.65
CA ALA A 67 2.06 8.74 8.91
C ALA A 67 3.19 7.69 8.97
N GLY A 68 2.91 6.46 8.53
CA GLY A 68 3.93 5.41 8.43
C GLY A 68 5.01 5.76 7.40
N MET A 69 4.67 6.34 6.26
CA MET A 69 5.64 6.82 5.27
C MET A 69 6.56 7.90 5.84
N ALA A 70 6.03 8.81 6.67
CA ALA A 70 6.84 9.81 7.36
C ALA A 70 7.74 9.17 8.43
N TYR A 71 7.24 8.15 9.14
CA TYR A 71 8.00 7.43 10.17
C TYR A 71 9.14 6.59 9.58
N PHE A 72 8.86 5.83 8.53
CA PHE A 72 9.84 5.00 7.79
C PHE A 72 10.59 5.80 6.72
N TRP A 73 10.61 7.14 6.81
CA TRP A 73 11.26 7.94 5.78
C TRP A 73 12.76 7.61 5.71
N PRO A 74 13.30 7.27 4.53
CA PRO A 74 14.67 6.82 4.42
C PRO A 74 15.65 7.98 4.66
N THR A 75 16.63 7.74 5.54
CA THR A 75 17.62 8.75 5.94
C THR A 75 18.95 8.61 5.20
N THR A 76 19.19 7.46 4.56
CA THR A 76 20.39 7.18 3.78
C THR A 76 20.44 8.08 2.54
N SER A 77 21.59 8.68 2.24
CA SER A 77 21.75 9.46 1.01
C SER A 77 21.49 8.58 -0.22
N HIS A 78 20.87 9.14 -1.26
CA HIS A 78 20.54 8.41 -2.49
C HIS A 78 19.75 7.11 -2.27
N TRP A 79 18.89 7.06 -1.25
CA TRP A 79 18.05 5.90 -0.93
C TRP A 79 17.20 5.36 -2.10
N TRP A 80 16.98 6.15 -3.15
CA TRP A 80 16.26 5.74 -4.35
C TRP A 80 17.11 4.91 -5.34
N ALA A 81 18.43 4.89 -5.17
CA ALA A 81 19.33 4.18 -6.05
C ALA A 81 19.36 2.67 -5.72
N SER A 82 19.38 1.82 -6.74
CA SER A 82 19.28 0.36 -6.61
C SER A 82 20.31 -0.25 -5.68
N GLU A 83 21.55 0.23 -5.80
CA GLU A 83 22.68 -0.16 -4.98
C GLU A 83 22.52 0.21 -3.51
N VAL A 84 21.61 1.13 -3.18
CA VAL A 84 21.32 1.56 -1.81
C VAL A 84 20.12 0.79 -1.25
N TRP A 85 18.96 0.85 -1.90
CA TRP A 85 17.75 0.24 -1.33
C TRP A 85 17.73 -1.28 -1.38
N TRP A 86 18.55 -1.91 -2.23
CA TRP A 86 18.69 -3.37 -2.22
C TRP A 86 19.38 -3.85 -0.94
N GLU A 87 20.44 -3.14 -0.52
CA GLU A 87 21.28 -3.51 0.62
C GLU A 87 20.78 -2.90 1.94
N THR A 88 20.11 -1.74 1.88
CA THR A 88 19.70 -1.00 3.07
C THR A 88 18.23 -1.23 3.37
N GLU A 89 17.97 -1.96 4.46
CA GLU A 89 16.62 -2.28 4.93
C GLU A 89 15.74 -1.04 5.08
N THR A 90 16.20 -0.01 5.80
CA THR A 90 15.41 1.22 6.03
C THR A 90 15.04 1.96 4.75
N ALA A 91 15.85 1.86 3.69
CA ALA A 91 15.53 2.41 2.38
C ALA A 91 14.43 1.60 1.69
N ARG A 92 14.52 0.26 1.73
CA ARG A 92 13.52 -0.66 1.19
C ARG A 92 12.17 -0.52 1.91
N GLU A 93 12.19 -0.47 3.24
CA GLU A 93 11.01 -0.27 4.09
C GLU A 93 10.31 1.07 3.79
N GLY A 94 11.08 2.16 3.73
CA GLY A 94 10.55 3.48 3.38
C GLY A 94 9.91 3.51 2.00
N MET A 95 10.54 2.89 1.00
CA MET A 95 9.96 2.74 -0.34
C MET A 95 8.69 1.85 -0.32
N GLY A 96 8.67 0.79 0.48
CA GLY A 96 7.47 -0.03 0.71
C GLY A 96 6.29 0.78 1.22
N MET A 97 6.51 1.67 2.19
CA MET A 97 5.47 2.59 2.68
C MET A 97 5.02 3.61 1.63
N MET A 98 5.92 4.12 0.80
CA MET A 98 5.56 5.01 -0.33
C MET A 98 4.64 4.27 -1.31
N VAL A 99 4.99 3.04 -1.67
CA VAL A 99 4.22 2.17 -2.55
C VAL A 99 2.83 1.89 -1.98
N ALA A 100 2.73 1.50 -0.70
CA ALA A 100 1.45 1.25 -0.04
C ALA A 100 0.57 2.50 -0.02
N THR A 101 1.17 3.67 0.26
CA THR A 101 0.46 4.96 0.25
C THR A 101 -0.06 5.32 -1.13
N VAL A 102 0.75 5.17 -2.18
CA VAL A 102 0.34 5.42 -3.57
C VAL A 102 -0.77 4.47 -4.00
N ALA A 103 -0.67 3.18 -3.65
CA ALA A 103 -1.72 2.20 -3.93
C ALA A 103 -3.07 2.59 -3.29
N LEU A 104 -3.07 3.09 -2.06
CA LEU A 104 -4.27 3.61 -1.40
C LEU A 104 -4.80 4.87 -2.08
N LEU A 105 -3.93 5.82 -2.45
CA LEU A 105 -4.32 7.05 -3.15
C LEU A 105 -4.99 6.75 -4.49
N ILE A 106 -4.40 5.88 -5.30
CA ILE A 106 -4.97 5.50 -6.60
C ILE A 106 -6.31 4.79 -6.36
N THR A 107 -6.36 3.83 -5.43
CA THR A 107 -7.59 3.12 -5.07
C THR A 107 -8.70 4.08 -4.64
N TRP A 108 -8.38 5.12 -3.87
CA TRP A 108 -9.33 6.15 -3.44
C TRP A 108 -9.85 7.00 -4.59
N VAL A 109 -8.96 7.44 -5.49
CA VAL A 109 -9.34 8.27 -6.64
C VAL A 109 -10.18 7.47 -7.61
N VAL A 110 -9.71 6.28 -8.01
CA VAL A 110 -10.37 5.43 -9.00
C VAL A 110 -11.64 4.80 -8.45
N GLY A 111 -11.66 4.40 -7.17
CA GLY A 111 -12.84 3.83 -6.52
C GLY A 111 -14.02 4.80 -6.50
N ARG A 112 -13.79 6.10 -6.32
CA ARG A 112 -14.84 7.14 -6.32
C ARG A 112 -15.42 7.47 -7.70
N GLN A 113 -14.75 7.07 -8.78
CA GLN A 113 -15.17 7.37 -10.16
C GLN A 113 -15.97 6.22 -10.79
N GLN A 114 -16.28 5.17 -10.03
CA GLN A 114 -17.04 3.98 -10.44
C GLN A 114 -18.47 4.04 -9.94
#